data_AF-A0A961KPQ0-F1
#
_entry.id   AF-A0A961KPQ0-F1
#
_cell.length_a   1.000
_cell.length_b   1.000
_cell.length_c   1.000
_cell.angle_alpha   90.00
_cell.angle_beta   90.00
_cell.angle_gamma   90.00
#
_symmetry.space_group_name_H-M   'P 1'
#
loop_
_entity.id
_entity.type
_entity.pdbx_description
1 polymer ?
#
loop_
_entity_poly.entity_id
_entity_poly.type
_entity_poly.pdbx_seq_one_letter_code
_entity_poly.pdbx_strand_id
1 'polypeptide(L)'
;MQADNTQIPAPTPAQVDFARAISRQLKTDIPPDSTQDRAALSNWIGLHQAAFNKARTQTHRGAGATSRQVAFAEKIARRRRRDVPDECYRDAGLMSRWIDSNR
;
A
#
# COMPACT_ATOMS: atom_id res chain seq x y z
N MET A 1 34.37 8.81 -29.91
CA MET A 1 33.49 9.29 -28.82
C MET A 1 32.29 8.36 -28.82
N GLN A 2 32.31 7.31 -28.00
CA GLN A 2 31.19 6.36 -27.93
C GLN A 2 30.08 7.03 -27.11
N ALA A 3 28.93 7.27 -27.74
CA ALA A 3 27.75 7.77 -27.07
C ALA A 3 27.28 6.65 -26.12
N ASP A 4 27.37 6.91 -24.83
CA ASP A 4 26.89 6.02 -23.78
C ASP A 4 25.36 5.96 -23.91
N ASN A 5 24.87 4.93 -24.60
CA ASN A 5 23.45 4.69 -24.82
C ASN A 5 22.86 4.17 -23.50
N THR A 6 22.67 5.08 -22.53
CA THR A 6 22.02 4.77 -21.26
C THR A 6 20.54 4.56 -21.53
N GLN A 7 20.19 3.36 -22.00
CA GLN A 7 18.81 2.98 -22.23
C GLN A 7 18.07 2.97 -20.88
N ILE A 8 17.39 4.08 -20.59
CA ILE A 8 16.57 4.20 -19.39
C ILE A 8 15.47 3.14 -19.48
N PRO A 9 15.38 2.19 -18.51
CA PRO A 9 14.37 1.16 -18.56
C PRO A 9 13.00 1.80 -18.39
N ALA A 10 12.08 1.47 -19.30
CA ALA A 10 10.69 1.90 -19.19
C ALA A 10 10.02 1.30 -17.92
N PRO A 11 9.08 2.01 -17.29
CA PRO A 11 8.31 1.48 -16.18
C PRO A 11 7.51 0.22 -16.55
N THR A 12 7.39 -0.69 -15.59
CA THR A 12 6.54 -1.88 -15.76
C THR A 12 5.05 -1.53 -15.66
N PRO A 13 4.15 -2.30 -16.30
CA PRO A 13 2.71 -2.07 -16.19
C PRO A 13 2.22 -2.02 -14.73
N ALA A 14 2.74 -2.91 -13.87
CA ALA A 14 2.40 -2.95 -12.45
C ALA A 14 2.78 -1.65 -11.71
N GLN A 15 3.92 -1.04 -12.03
CA GLN A 15 4.31 0.25 -11.44
C GLN A 15 3.40 1.38 -11.93
N VAL A 16 3.03 1.39 -13.21
CA VAL A 16 2.12 2.38 -13.78
C VAL A 16 0.73 2.28 -13.13
N ASP A 17 0.19 1.07 -13.01
CA ASP A 17 -1.11 0.83 -12.38
C ASP A 17 -1.10 1.24 -10.91
N PHE A 18 -0.02 0.90 -10.18
CA PHE A 18 0.12 1.29 -8.78
C PHE A 18 0.26 2.80 -8.62
N ALA A 19 1.05 3.47 -9.46
CA ALA A 19 1.18 4.92 -9.45
C ALA A 19 -0.15 5.62 -9.76
N ARG A 20 -0.94 5.09 -10.71
CA ARG A 20 -2.29 5.57 -11.02
C ARG A 20 -3.25 5.40 -9.84
N ALA A 21 -3.16 4.29 -9.10
CA ALA A 21 -3.96 4.09 -7.89
C ALA A 21 -3.62 5.13 -6.80
N ILE A 22 -2.32 5.39 -6.60
CA ILE A 22 -1.84 6.44 -5.68
C ILE A 22 -2.37 7.81 -6.10
N SER A 23 -2.17 8.18 -7.38
CA SER A 23 -2.61 9.46 -7.94
C SER A 23 -4.11 9.70 -7.73
N ARG A 24 -4.95 8.70 -8.02
CA ARG A 24 -6.41 8.81 -7.84
C ARG A 24 -6.81 8.98 -6.36
N GLN A 25 -6.17 8.23 -5.47
CA GLN A 25 -6.53 8.23 -4.05
C GLN A 25 -6.03 9.49 -3.34
N LEU A 26 -4.83 9.96 -3.67
CA LEU A 26 -4.20 11.13 -3.04
C LEU A 26 -4.47 12.44 -3.79
N LYS A 27 -5.09 12.37 -4.98
CA LYS A 27 -5.29 13.51 -5.89
C LYS A 27 -3.96 14.20 -6.23
N THR A 28 -2.92 13.40 -6.46
CA THR A 28 -1.58 13.86 -6.84
C THR A 28 -1.29 13.49 -8.28
N ASP A 29 -0.62 14.37 -9.01
CA ASP A 29 -0.25 14.09 -10.40
C ASP A 29 1.05 13.28 -10.47
N ILE A 30 1.12 12.37 -11.44
CA ILE A 30 2.34 11.61 -11.74
C ILE A 30 3.22 12.50 -12.63
N PRO A 31 4.47 12.80 -12.24
CA PRO A 31 5.36 13.61 -13.06
C PRO A 31 5.58 12.96 -14.44
N PRO A 32 5.54 13.72 -15.55
CA PRO A 32 5.74 13.19 -16.90
C PRO A 32 7.05 12.40 -17.04
N ASP A 33 8.15 12.93 -16.48
CA ASP A 33 9.47 12.31 -16.53
C ASP A 33 9.51 10.95 -15.82
N SER A 34 8.68 10.77 -14.79
CA SER A 34 8.55 9.49 -14.08
C SER A 34 7.83 8.43 -14.92
N THR A 35 7.08 8.80 -15.94
CA THR A 35 6.38 7.82 -16.80
C THR A 35 7.28 7.17 -17.86
N GLN A 36 8.48 7.72 -18.07
CA GLN A 36 9.48 7.22 -19.02
C GLN A 36 10.64 6.50 -18.32
N ASP A 37 10.86 6.78 -17.03
CA ASP A 37 11.91 6.16 -16.22
C ASP A 37 11.34 5.30 -15.08
N ARG A 38 11.66 4.00 -15.12
CA ARG A 38 11.32 3.04 -14.08
C ARG A 38 11.82 3.44 -12.68
N ALA A 39 13.02 4.00 -12.58
CA ALA A 39 13.61 4.40 -11.31
C ALA A 39 12.91 5.64 -10.74
N ALA A 40 12.71 6.66 -11.58
CA ALA A 40 11.92 7.84 -11.21
C ALA A 40 10.50 7.46 -10.75
N LEU A 41 9.79 6.57 -11.46
CA LEU A 41 8.45 6.13 -11.04
C LEU A 41 8.49 5.40 -9.70
N SER A 42 9.49 4.53 -9.49
CA SER A 42 9.65 3.80 -8.23
C SER A 42 9.90 4.75 -7.06
N ASN A 43 10.72 5.79 -7.26
CA ASN A 43 10.98 6.81 -6.24
C ASN A 43 9.72 7.61 -5.92
N TRP A 44 8.98 8.04 -6.95
CA TRP A 44 7.70 8.74 -6.75
C TRP A 44 6.68 7.88 -6.00
N ILE A 45 6.56 6.59 -6.36
CA ILE A 45 5.73 5.61 -5.65
C ILE A 45 6.16 5.54 -4.18
N GLY A 46 7.44 5.38 -3.90
CA GLY A 46 7.98 5.27 -2.54
C GLY A 46 7.65 6.48 -1.66
N LEU A 47 7.76 7.69 -2.22
CA LEU A 47 7.43 8.94 -1.53
C LEU A 47 5.95 9.02 -1.12
N HIS A 48 5.04 8.48 -1.95
CA HIS A 48 3.60 8.60 -1.74
C HIS A 48 2.96 7.35 -1.11
N GLN A 49 3.69 6.22 -1.05
CA GLN A 49 3.16 4.94 -0.59
C GLN A 49 2.65 4.98 0.85
N ALA A 50 3.36 5.65 1.76
CA ALA A 50 2.93 5.78 3.15
C ALA A 50 1.61 6.56 3.28
N ALA A 51 1.48 7.67 2.57
CA ALA A 51 0.25 8.47 2.53
C ALA A 51 -0.91 7.68 1.91
N PHE A 52 -0.66 6.94 0.83
CA PHE A 52 -1.65 6.09 0.18
C PHE A 52 -2.18 5.00 1.11
N ASN A 53 -1.29 4.31 1.82
CA ASN A 53 -1.67 3.28 2.79
C ASN A 53 -2.48 3.86 3.96
N LYS A 54 -2.10 5.06 4.44
CA LYS A 54 -2.87 5.79 5.46
C LYS A 54 -4.26 6.16 4.96
N ALA A 55 -4.38 6.68 3.74
CA ALA A 55 -5.67 7.02 3.15
C ALA A 55 -6.58 5.80 3.01
N ARG A 56 -6.05 4.64 2.57
CA ARG A 56 -6.81 3.38 2.49
C ARG A 56 -7.33 2.92 3.85
N THR A 57 -6.51 2.98 4.90
CA THR A 57 -6.97 2.59 6.25
C THR A 57 -7.98 3.57 6.83
N GLN A 58 -7.90 4.86 6.48
CA GLN A 58 -8.88 5.86 6.86
C GLN A 58 -10.26 5.65 6.22
N THR A 59 -10.30 5.24 4.94
CA THR A 59 -11.56 4.95 4.23
C THR A 59 -12.38 3.84 4.90
N HIS A 60 -11.74 2.94 5.63
CA HIS A 60 -12.40 1.83 6.31
C HIS A 60 -12.63 2.06 7.81
N ARG A 61 -12.36 3.27 8.34
CA ARG A 61 -12.66 3.61 9.73
C ARG A 61 -14.16 3.70 9.94
N GLY A 62 -14.68 2.94 10.92
CA GLY A 62 -16.11 2.78 11.17
C GLY A 62 -16.79 1.66 10.37
N ALA A 63 -16.09 1.01 9.43
CA ALA A 63 -16.55 -0.23 8.82
C ALA A 63 -16.00 -1.43 9.60
N GLY A 64 -16.81 -2.47 9.79
CA GLY A 64 -16.37 -3.73 10.39
C GLY A 64 -15.17 -4.34 9.68
N ALA A 65 -14.39 -5.16 10.40
CA ALA A 65 -13.24 -5.84 9.83
C ALA A 65 -13.65 -6.70 8.63
N THR A 66 -12.85 -6.65 7.57
CA THR A 66 -13.09 -7.48 6.38
C THR A 66 -12.81 -8.95 6.68
N SER A 67 -13.50 -9.88 6.01
CA SER A 67 -13.28 -11.33 6.19
C SER A 67 -11.82 -11.74 5.98
N ARG A 68 -11.11 -11.06 5.06
CA ARG A 68 -9.67 -11.27 4.84
C ARG A 68 -8.83 -10.85 6.05
N GLN A 69 -9.14 -9.70 6.65
CA GLN A 69 -8.43 -9.25 7.84
C GLN A 69 -8.70 -10.19 9.01
N VAL A 70 -9.95 -10.61 9.21
CA VAL A 70 -10.34 -11.58 10.26
C VAL A 70 -9.54 -12.87 10.11
N ALA A 71 -9.56 -13.51 8.93
CA ALA A 71 -8.83 -14.76 8.71
C ALA A 71 -7.30 -14.62 8.93
N PHE A 72 -6.73 -13.46 8.58
CA PHE A 72 -5.31 -13.20 8.81
C PHE A 72 -5.00 -12.96 10.29
N ALA A 73 -5.86 -12.22 10.98
CA ALA A 73 -5.74 -11.95 12.41
C ALA A 73 -5.86 -13.25 13.23
N GLU A 74 -6.83 -14.11 12.91
CA GLU A 74 -7.00 -15.43 13.53
C GLU A 74 -5.77 -16.32 13.36
N LYS A 75 -5.14 -16.30 12.18
CA LYS A 75 -3.90 -17.05 11.94
C LYS A 75 -2.77 -16.56 12.84
N ILE A 76 -2.63 -15.25 13.00
CA ILE A 76 -1.64 -14.65 13.90
C ILE A 76 -1.96 -14.99 15.36
N ALA A 77 -3.22 -14.83 15.77
CA ALA A 77 -3.74 -15.13 17.10
C ALA A 77 -3.41 -16.56 17.53
N ARG A 78 -3.70 -17.54 16.66
CA ARG A 78 -3.36 -18.95 16.89
C ARG A 78 -1.86 -19.17 17.05
N ARG A 79 -1.02 -18.55 16.21
CA ARG A 79 0.43 -18.69 16.29
C ARG A 79 1.00 -18.06 17.56
N ARG A 80 0.49 -16.90 17.96
CA ARG A 80 0.95 -16.11 19.11
C ARG A 80 0.28 -16.53 20.43
N ARG A 81 -0.72 -17.43 20.38
CA ARG A 81 -1.58 -17.84 21.50
C ARG A 81 -2.21 -16.64 22.22
N ARG A 82 -2.74 -15.70 21.44
CA ARG A 82 -3.40 -14.49 21.92
C ARG A 82 -4.67 -14.26 21.13
N ASP A 83 -5.73 -13.86 21.79
CA ASP A 83 -7.00 -13.55 21.14
C ASP A 83 -6.97 -12.19 20.44
N VAL A 84 -7.78 -12.06 19.39
CA VAL A 84 -8.03 -10.78 18.74
C VAL A 84 -9.09 -10.03 19.56
N PRO A 85 -8.85 -8.79 20.00
CA PRO A 85 -9.84 -8.03 20.75
C PRO A 85 -11.13 -7.78 19.95
N ASP A 86 -12.27 -7.80 20.62
CA ASP A 86 -13.60 -7.65 20.00
C ASP A 86 -13.75 -6.34 19.20
N GLU A 87 -13.16 -5.25 19.70
CA GLU A 87 -13.17 -3.95 19.03
C GLU A 87 -12.48 -3.99 17.66
N CYS A 88 -11.53 -4.91 17.44
CA CYS A 88 -10.89 -5.08 16.15
C CYS A 88 -11.89 -5.58 15.11
N TYR A 89 -12.84 -6.45 15.47
CA TYR A 89 -13.84 -6.94 14.52
C TYR A 89 -14.83 -5.85 14.08
N ARG A 90 -15.00 -4.80 14.89
CA ARG A 90 -15.93 -3.69 14.61
C ARG A 90 -15.31 -2.55 13.80
N ASP A 91 -13.98 -2.48 13.71
CA ASP A 91 -13.27 -1.45 12.95
C ASP A 91 -12.09 -2.06 12.17
N ALA A 92 -12.18 -2.02 10.84
CA ALA A 92 -11.14 -2.53 9.96
C ALA A 92 -9.79 -1.82 10.14
N GLY A 93 -9.77 -0.56 10.60
CA GLY A 93 -8.55 0.16 10.95
C GLY A 93 -7.90 -0.38 12.21
N LEU A 94 -8.68 -0.65 13.27
CA LEU A 94 -8.21 -1.31 14.50
C LEU A 94 -7.69 -2.72 14.18
N MET A 95 -8.42 -3.49 13.38
CA MET A 95 -7.96 -4.81 12.94
C MET A 95 -6.62 -4.73 12.20
N SER A 96 -6.46 -3.78 11.28
CA SER A 96 -5.18 -3.60 10.58
C SER A 96 -4.04 -3.29 11.54
N ARG A 97 -4.25 -2.38 12.50
CA ARG A 97 -3.23 -2.01 13.49
C ARG A 97 -2.85 -3.19 14.39
N TRP A 98 -3.84 -3.98 14.81
CA TRP A 98 -3.59 -5.19 15.58
C TRP A 98 -2.78 -6.20 14.78
N ILE A 99 -3.14 -6.43 13.51
CA ILE A 99 -2.38 -7.31 12.59
C ILE A 99 -0.93 -6.83 12.46
N ASP A 100 -0.71 -5.55 12.18
CA ASP A 100 0.62 -4.98 11.96
C ASP A 100 1.49 -5.09 13.23
N SER A 101 0.88 -4.93 14.41
CA SER A 101 1.57 -5.05 15.70
C SER A 101 1.91 -6.50 16.08
N ASN A 102 1.24 -7.49 15.49
CA ASN A 102 1.38 -8.91 15.85
C ASN A 102 1.94 -9.80 14.70
N ARG A 103 2.30 -9.20 13.57
CA ARG A 103 2.78 -9.90 12.36
C ARG A 103 3.97 -10.83 12.62
#